data_AF-M0ZYN5-F1
#
_entry.id   AF-M0ZYN5-F1
#
_cell.length_a   1.000
_cell.length_b   1.000
_cell.length_c   1.000
_cell.angle_alpha   90.00
_cell.angle_beta   90.00
_cell.angle_gamma   90.00
#
_symmetry.space_group_name_H-M   'P 1'
#
loop_
_entity.id
_entity.type
_entity.pdbx_description
1 polymer ?
#
loop_
_entity_poly.entity_id
_entity_poly.type
_entity_poly.pdbx_seq_one_letter_code
_entity_poly.pdbx_strand_id
1 'polypeptide(L)'
;MSLHVHCHISGDHFLLDFVARLRYYIFCKELPVVLKAFVHGDENLLKNYPELEEALVWVYFHSNIQEFNKVDCWGPLKDASSLSSTYTTNNSSSSELGEIQMDNTSNCNLDLPQPCQGSCTCCFPSTRKI
;
A
#
# COMPACT_ATOMS: atom_id res chain seq x y z
N MET A 1 13.04 -4.51 11.19
CA MET A 1 12.24 -3.27 11.35
C MET A 1 11.38 -3.10 10.10
N SER A 2 10.28 -2.37 10.17
CA SER A 2 9.33 -2.19 9.06
C SER A 2 8.78 -0.77 9.05
N LEU A 3 8.43 -0.27 7.86
CA LEU A 3 7.76 1.01 7.66
C LEU A 3 6.26 0.76 7.47
N HIS A 4 5.43 1.31 8.34
CA HIS A 4 3.98 1.19 8.25
C HIS A 4 3.38 2.52 7.79
N VAL A 5 2.77 2.50 6.61
CA VAL A 5 2.14 3.67 5.99
C VAL A 5 0.63 3.54 6.09
N HIS A 6 -0.03 4.53 6.67
CA HIS A 6 -1.49 4.53 6.85
C HIS A 6 -2.13 5.57 5.92
N CYS A 7 -2.93 5.10 4.96
CA CYS A 7 -3.63 5.91 3.98
C CYS A 7 -5.14 5.88 4.27
N HIS A 8 -5.76 7.02 4.54
CA HIS A 8 -7.20 7.11 4.77
C HIS A 8 -7.97 7.37 3.47
N ILE A 9 -8.60 6.32 2.93
CA ILE A 9 -9.33 6.37 1.66
C ILE A 9 -10.71 7.01 1.82
N SER A 10 -11.46 6.62 2.84
CA SER A 10 -12.80 7.12 3.13
C SER A 10 -13.08 7.04 4.64
N GLY A 11 -14.26 7.45 5.10
CA GLY A 11 -14.58 7.54 6.53
C GLY A 11 -16.07 7.82 6.78
N ASP A 12 -16.41 8.29 7.97
CA ASP A 12 -17.82 8.39 8.43
C ASP A 12 -18.73 9.35 7.64
N HIS A 13 -18.20 10.07 6.65
CA HIS A 13 -18.94 11.04 5.87
C HIS A 13 -19.16 10.57 4.43
N PHE A 14 -20.42 10.35 4.04
CA PHE A 14 -20.82 9.80 2.73
C PHE A 14 -20.21 10.51 1.50
N LEU A 15 -19.96 11.83 1.57
CA LEU A 15 -19.30 12.56 0.47
C LEU A 15 -17.85 12.08 0.22
N LEU A 16 -17.16 11.61 1.26
CA LEU A 16 -15.80 11.08 1.15
C LEU A 16 -15.81 9.71 0.45
N ASP A 17 -16.91 8.95 0.57
CA ASP A 17 -17.09 7.66 -0.09
C ASP A 17 -17.19 7.83 -1.61
N PHE A 18 -17.83 8.92 -2.07
CA PHE A 18 -17.95 9.21 -3.51
C PHE A 18 -16.59 9.41 -4.20
N VAL A 19 -15.61 9.97 -3.48
CA VAL A 19 -14.24 10.19 -3.99
C VAL A 19 -13.25 9.12 -3.52
N ALA A 20 -13.70 8.09 -2.80
CA ALA A 20 -12.85 7.03 -2.25
C ALA A 20 -11.99 6.38 -3.33
N ARG A 21 -12.60 6.06 -4.48
CA ARG A 21 -11.89 5.48 -5.63
C ARG A 21 -10.80 6.40 -6.17
N LEU A 22 -11.07 7.70 -6.29
CA LEU A 22 -10.09 8.69 -6.73
C LEU A 22 -8.93 8.80 -5.72
N ARG A 23 -9.24 8.86 -4.43
CA ARG A 23 -8.22 8.95 -3.38
C ARG A 23 -7.35 7.71 -3.31
N TYR A 24 -7.96 6.53 -3.40
CA TYR A 24 -7.24 5.26 -3.50
C TYR A 24 -6.30 5.25 -4.71
N TYR A 25 -6.79 5.65 -5.89
CA TYR A 25 -5.97 5.78 -7.09
C TYR A 25 -4.77 6.71 -6.90
N ILE A 26 -4.99 7.92 -6.34
CA ILE A 26 -3.92 8.88 -6.07
C ILE A 26 -2.88 8.27 -5.14
N PHE A 27 -3.28 7.61 -4.05
CA PHE A 27 -2.32 6.99 -3.14
C PHE A 27 -1.53 5.88 -3.83
N CYS A 28 -2.17 4.98 -4.61
CA CYS A 28 -1.43 3.95 -5.34
C CYS A 28 -0.40 4.54 -6.30
N LYS A 29 -0.70 5.69 -6.94
CA LYS A 29 0.19 6.33 -7.91
C LYS A 29 1.29 7.18 -7.29
N GLU A 30 0.98 7.95 -6.25
CA GLU A 30 1.89 8.95 -5.69
C GLU A 30 2.68 8.43 -4.49
N LEU A 31 2.24 7.34 -3.84
CA LEU A 31 2.93 6.86 -2.65
C LEU A 31 4.39 6.43 -2.91
N PRO A 32 4.78 5.83 -4.05
CA PRO A 32 6.20 5.60 -4.34
C PRO A 32 7.03 6.89 -4.32
N VAL A 33 6.47 8.00 -4.80
CA VAL A 33 7.12 9.32 -4.78
C VAL A 33 7.26 9.83 -3.35
N VAL A 34 6.25 9.63 -2.52
CA VAL A 34 6.31 9.96 -1.07
C VAL A 34 7.39 9.13 -0.37
N LEU A 35 7.46 7.83 -0.64
CA LEU A 35 8.51 6.97 -0.09
C LEU A 35 9.91 7.41 -0.52
N LYS A 36 10.07 7.81 -1.78
CA LYS A 36 11.31 8.40 -2.28
C LYS A 36 11.67 9.69 -1.54
N ALA A 37 10.69 10.53 -1.24
CA ALA A 37 10.90 11.74 -0.45
C ALA A 37 11.35 11.42 0.98
N PHE A 38 10.83 10.35 1.61
CA PHE A 38 11.32 9.88 2.91
C PHE A 38 12.77 9.40 2.83
N VAL A 39 13.10 8.54 1.85
CA VAL A 39 14.47 8.06 1.63
C VAL A 39 15.44 9.23 1.45
N HIS A 40 15.04 10.26 0.70
CA HIS A 40 15.87 11.44 0.49
C HIS A 40 15.96 12.35 1.73
N GLY A 41 14.85 12.58 2.43
CA GLY A 41 14.82 13.42 3.64
C GLY A 41 15.62 12.82 4.79
N ASP A 42 15.61 11.49 4.91
CA ASP A 42 16.29 10.73 5.96
C ASP A 42 17.59 10.07 5.48
N GLU A 43 18.23 10.60 4.44
CA GLU A 43 19.43 10.01 3.83
C GLU A 43 20.55 9.76 4.85
N ASN A 44 20.75 10.67 5.80
CA ASN A 44 21.75 10.49 6.86
C ASN A 44 21.40 9.34 7.82
N LEU A 45 20.11 9.12 8.11
CA LEU A 45 19.67 8.01 8.94
C LEU A 45 19.95 6.69 8.21
N LEU A 46 19.56 6.59 6.93
CA LEU A 46 19.77 5.39 6.11
C LEU A 46 21.26 5.08 5.90
N LYS A 47 22.11 6.11 5.76
CA LYS A 47 23.58 5.92 5.71
C LYS A 47 24.15 5.33 6.99
N ASN A 48 23.63 5.73 8.15
CA ASN A 48 24.08 5.21 9.44
C ASN A 48 23.49 3.83 9.76
N TYR A 49 22.33 3.50 9.18
CA TYR A 49 21.61 2.24 9.39
C TYR A 49 21.12 1.65 8.05
N PRO A 50 22.02 1.07 7.23
CA PRO A 50 21.67 0.56 5.90
C PRO A 50 20.61 -0.54 5.90
N GLU A 51 20.46 -1.27 7.01
CA GLU A 51 19.43 -2.30 7.18
C GLU A 51 17.99 -1.74 7.08
N LEU A 52 17.81 -0.42 7.25
CA LEU A 52 16.52 0.23 7.09
C LEU A 52 16.07 0.31 5.62
N GLU A 53 16.98 0.22 4.65
CA GLU A 53 16.63 0.14 3.22
C GLU A 53 15.96 -1.19 2.87
N GLU A 54 16.28 -2.25 3.61
CA GLU A 54 15.66 -3.57 3.50
C GLU A 54 14.35 -3.69 4.29
N ALA A 55 13.96 -2.67 5.05
CA ALA A 55 12.76 -2.71 5.87
C ALA A 55 11.51 -2.85 4.99
N LEU A 56 10.66 -3.82 5.31
CA LEU A 56 9.40 -4.03 4.59
C LEU A 56 8.47 -2.83 4.76
N VAL A 57 7.90 -2.37 3.66
CA VAL A 57 6.88 -1.33 3.61
C VAL A 57 5.50 -1.96 3.57
N TRP A 58 4.73 -1.73 4.63
CA TRP A 58 3.33 -2.15 4.74
C TRP A 58 2.43 -0.94 4.55
N VAL A 59 1.53 -1.00 3.57
CA VAL A 59 0.58 0.07 3.28
C VAL A 59 -0.82 -0.34 3.70
N TYR A 60 -1.38 0.37 4.66
CA TYR A 60 -2.71 0.17 5.20
C TYR A 60 -3.66 1.18 4.58
N PHE A 61 -4.58 0.71 3.75
CA PHE A 61 -5.65 1.52 3.17
C PHE A 61 -6.89 1.40 4.06
N HIS A 62 -7.20 2.48 4.78
CA HIS A 62 -8.34 2.56 5.70
C HIS A 62 -9.57 3.07 4.97
N SER A 63 -10.65 2.27 4.97
CA SER A 63 -11.90 2.62 4.30
C SER A 63 -13.10 1.96 4.98
N ASN A 64 -14.25 2.62 4.95
CA ASN A 64 -15.55 2.00 5.22
C ASN A 64 -16.07 1.17 4.03
N ILE A 65 -15.47 1.31 2.83
CA ILE A 65 -15.77 0.52 1.64
C ILE A 65 -14.83 -0.68 1.61
N GLN A 66 -15.39 -1.89 1.65
CA GLN A 66 -14.61 -3.12 1.75
C GLN A 66 -13.57 -3.30 0.64
N GLU A 67 -13.87 -2.82 -0.57
CA GLU A 67 -12.96 -2.85 -1.73
C GLU A 67 -11.62 -2.16 -1.44
N PHE A 68 -11.64 -1.05 -0.69
CA PHE A 68 -10.45 -0.25 -0.42
C PHE A 68 -9.86 -0.48 0.98
N ASN A 69 -10.53 -1.26 1.83
CA ASN A 69 -10.09 -1.51 3.20
C ASN A 69 -9.15 -2.73 3.26
N LYS A 70 -7.85 -2.52 3.03
CA LYS A 70 -6.88 -3.61 2.90
C LYS A 70 -5.47 -3.21 3.31
N VAL A 71 -4.60 -4.20 3.45
CA VAL A 71 -3.17 -4.03 3.69
C VAL A 71 -2.39 -4.67 2.55
N ASP A 72 -1.45 -3.93 1.97
CA ASP A 72 -0.57 -4.40 0.91
C ASP A 72 0.90 -4.35 1.38
N CYS A 73 1.68 -5.39 1.07
CA CYS A 73 3.13 -5.37 1.23
C CYS A 73 3.77 -4.85 -0.05
N TRP A 74 4.53 -3.77 0.03
CA TRP A 74 5.21 -3.17 -1.13
C TRP A 74 6.68 -3.59 -1.22
N GLY A 75 7.11 -4.53 -0.37
CA GLY A 75 8.48 -5.02 -0.31
C GLY A 75 9.42 -4.08 0.44
N PRO A 76 10.75 -4.26 0.30
CA PRO A 76 11.76 -3.42 0.89
C PRO A 76 11.63 -1.93 0.54
N LEU A 77 12.00 -1.03 1.46
CA LEU A 77 11.91 0.43 1.27
C LEU A 77 12.64 0.93 0.01
N LYS A 78 13.82 0.39 -0.29
CA LYS A 78 14.58 0.71 -1.51
C LYS A 78 13.82 0.37 -2.81
N ASP A 79 13.05 -0.72 -2.79
CA ASP A 79 12.29 -1.19 -3.95
C ASP A 79 10.98 -0.40 -4.05
N ALA A 80 10.27 -0.26 -2.92
CA ALA A 80 9.01 0.46 -2.78
C ALA A 80 9.11 1.95 -3.21
N SER A 81 10.24 2.60 -2.93
CA SER A 81 10.52 3.99 -3.36
C SER A 81 10.91 4.12 -4.85
N SER A 82 11.24 2.99 -5.50
CA SER A 82 11.68 2.92 -6.89
C SER A 82 10.57 2.45 -7.85
N LEU A 83 9.37 2.13 -7.35
CA LEU A 83 8.21 1.61 -8.10
C LEU A 83 7.69 2.53 -9.23
N SER A 84 8.26 3.72 -9.41
CA SER A 84 7.81 4.74 -10.36
C SER A 84 7.96 4.37 -11.85
N SER A 85 8.53 3.21 -12.22
CA SER A 85 8.84 2.88 -13.62
C SER A 85 8.21 1.61 -14.20
N THR A 86 7.53 0.77 -13.40
CA THR A 86 7.02 -0.54 -13.90
C THR A 86 5.55 -0.52 -14.35
N TYR A 87 4.84 0.61 -14.24
CA TYR A 87 3.44 0.73 -14.70
C TYR A 87 3.29 1.02 -16.20
N THR A 88 4.33 0.81 -17.02
CA THR A 88 4.23 0.96 -18.48
C THR A 88 3.63 -0.30 -19.09
N THR A 89 2.34 -0.21 -19.36
CA THR A 89 1.53 -0.90 -20.38
C THR A 89 2.29 -1.84 -21.32
N ASN A 90 2.11 -3.15 -21.15
CA ASN A 90 2.31 -4.11 -22.24
C ASN A 90 1.11 -4.00 -23.18
N ASN A 91 1.31 -3.37 -24.34
CA ASN A 91 0.29 -3.22 -25.38
C ASN A 91 -0.18 -4.58 -25.93
N SER A 92 -1.43 -4.92 -25.65
CA SER A 92 -2.30 -5.65 -26.59
C SER A 92 -3.75 -5.23 -26.37
N SER A 93 -4.13 -4.14 -27.03
CA SER A 93 -5.47 -3.85 -27.58
C SER A 93 -6.66 -4.63 -27.00
N SER A 94 -7.44 -4.02 -26.10
CA SER A 94 -8.84 -3.59 -26.32
C SER A 94 -9.56 -3.31 -24.98
N SER A 95 -10.19 -2.13 -24.91
CA SER A 95 -11.17 -1.68 -23.89
C SER A 95 -10.74 -1.73 -22.41
N GLU A 96 -10.11 -0.66 -21.90
CA GLU A 96 -9.64 -0.60 -20.50
C GLU A 96 -10.40 0.44 -19.66
N LEU A 97 -11.29 -0.04 -18.79
CA LEU A 97 -11.39 0.48 -17.41
C LEU A 97 -10.45 -0.42 -16.61
N GLY A 98 -9.15 -0.13 -16.67
CA GLY A 98 -8.09 -1.00 -16.18
C GLY A 98 -8.28 -1.35 -14.70
N GLU A 99 -8.55 -2.63 -14.46
CA GLU A 99 -8.36 -3.25 -13.15
C GLU A 99 -6.89 -3.10 -12.77
N ILE A 100 -6.63 -2.51 -11.61
CA ILE A 100 -5.29 -2.49 -11.02
C ILE A 100 -5.07 -3.89 -10.44
N GLN A 101 -4.80 -4.86 -11.30
CA GLN A 101 -4.25 -6.14 -10.88
C GLN A 101 -2.76 -5.93 -10.61
N MET A 102 -2.43 -5.78 -9.34
CA MET A 102 -1.05 -5.81 -8.84
C MET A 102 -0.61 -7.28 -8.77
N ASP A 103 -0.67 -7.95 -9.91
CA ASP A 103 -0.35 -9.36 -10.08
C ASP A 103 1.13 -9.45 -10.44
N ASN A 104 1.96 -9.33 -9.41
CA ASN A 104 3.27 -9.99 -9.32
C ASN A 104 3.86 -9.64 -7.95
N THR A 105 3.32 -10.31 -6.94
CA THR A 105 3.94 -10.51 -5.63
C THR A 105 5.34 -11.07 -5.85
N SER A 106 6.34 -10.19 -5.91
CA SER A 106 7.73 -10.55 -5.71
C SER A 106 7.86 -11.10 -4.28
N ASN A 107 7.76 -12.42 -4.14
CA ASN A 107 8.21 -13.24 -3.02
C ASN A 107 8.34 -12.55 -1.65
N CYS A 108 7.27 -11.96 -1.15
CA CYS A 108 7.20 -11.52 0.24
C CYS A 108 6.88 -12.74 1.12
N ASN A 109 7.83 -13.69 1.22
CA ASN A 109 7.73 -14.87 2.08
C ASN A 109 8.10 -14.56 3.55
N LEU A 110 7.91 -13.31 3.97
CA LEU A 110 8.26 -12.81 5.29
C LEU A 110 6.97 -12.56 6.07
N ASP A 111 6.65 -13.50 6.97
CA ASP A 111 5.69 -13.39 8.07
C ASP A 111 4.56 -12.38 7.85
N LEU A 112 3.72 -12.62 6.83
CA LEU A 112 2.46 -11.91 6.72
C LEU A 112 1.70 -12.16 8.05
N PRO A 113 1.34 -11.12 8.82
CA PRO A 113 0.68 -11.31 10.10
C PRO A 113 -0.57 -12.14 9.88
N GLN A 114 -0.61 -13.36 10.45
CA GLN A 114 -1.76 -14.23 10.24
C GLN A 114 -2.99 -13.56 10.86
N PRO A 115 -4.09 -13.43 10.09
CA PRO A 115 -5.32 -12.91 10.65
C PRO A 115 -5.83 -13.86 11.75
N CYS A 116 -6.59 -13.31 12.70
CA CYS A 116 -7.28 -14.14 13.69
C CYS A 116 -8.12 -15.22 12.98
N GLN A 117 -8.11 -16.43 13.53
CA GLN A 117 -8.97 -17.52 13.02
C GLN A 117 -10.48 -17.28 13.27
N GLY A 118 -10.85 -16.25 14.05
CA GLY A 118 -12.22 -15.88 14.34
C GLY A 118 -12.47 -14.37 14.21
N SER A 119 -13.72 -13.94 14.44
CA SER A 119 -14.06 -12.51 14.48
C SER A 119 -13.26 -11.82 15.58
N CYS A 120 -12.47 -10.81 15.20
CA CYS A 120 -11.64 -10.06 16.14
C CYS A 120 -11.56 -8.58 15.77
N THR A 121 -11.24 -7.76 16.75
CA THR A 121 -10.95 -6.32 16.57
C THR A 121 -9.47 -6.00 16.54
N CYS A 122 -8.60 -6.98 16.80
CA CYS A 122 -7.16 -6.78 16.83
C CYS A 122 -6.51 -6.90 15.45
N CYS A 123 -7.15 -7.52 14.45
CA CYS A 123 -6.64 -7.58 13.08
C CYS A 123 -7.21 -6.45 12.23
N PHE A 124 -6.36 -5.90 11.37
CA PHE A 124 -6.74 -5.01 10.28
C PHE A 124 -6.59 -5.74 8.94
N PRO A 125 -7.53 -5.57 7.99
CA PRO A 125 -8.83 -4.92 8.16
C PRO A 125 -9.73 -5.71 9.11
N SER A 126 -10.54 -5.02 9.93
CA SER A 126 -11.42 -5.72 10.87
C SER A 126 -12.49 -6.50 10.11
N THR A 127 -12.70 -7.76 10.46
CA THR A 127 -13.71 -8.63 9.86
C THR A 127 -15.13 -8.40 10.40
N ARG A 128 -15.33 -7.41 11.29
CA ARG A 128 -16.67 -7.04 11.74
C ARG A 128 -17.43 -6.38 10.59
N LYS A 129 -18.45 -7.07 10.08
CA LYS A 129 -19.54 -6.43 9.34
C LYS A 129 -20.26 -5.50 10.33
N ILE A 130 -20.18 -4.19 10.10
CA ILE A 130 -21.08 -3.21 10.72
C ILE A 130 -22.46 -3.39 10.06
#